data_AF-A0A523X0N9-F1
#
_entry.id   AF-A0A523X0N9-F1
#
_cell.length_a   1.000
_cell.length_b   1.000
_cell.length_c   1.000
_cell.angle_alpha   90.00
_cell.angle_beta   90.00
_cell.angle_gamma   90.00
#
_symmetry.space_group_name_H-M   'P 1'
#
loop_
_entity.id
_entity.type
_entity.pdbx_description
1 polymer ?
#
loop_
_entity_poly.entity_id
_entity_poly.type
_entity_poly.pdbx_seq_one_letter_code
_entity_poly.pdbx_strand_id
1 'polypeptide(L)' 'MGTKVSLDTPVEELVERFPEAVGFLSRNRVRCIRCGEPLWCSLGELLKEEGIENPQYLVEEMNNHIEKKGSSDEKSK' A
#
# COMPACT_ATOMS: atom_id res chain seq x y z
N MET A 1 -5.18 17.97 4.57
CA MET A 1 -5.04 17.04 5.71
C MET A 1 -4.24 15.86 5.22
N GLY A 2 -3.15 15.50 5.92
CA GLY A 2 -2.09 14.65 5.38
C GLY A 2 -2.54 13.22 5.05
N THR A 3 -2.59 12.90 3.77
CA THR A 3 -2.64 11.54 3.20
C THR A 3 -1.25 10.93 3.22
N LYS A 4 -0.63 10.83 4.40
CA LYS A 4 0.66 10.14 4.57
C LYS A 4 0.45 8.81 5.24
N VAL A 5 0.65 7.74 4.49
CA VAL A 5 0.78 6.38 5.00
C VAL A 5 2.15 6.23 5.63
N SER A 6 2.23 5.52 6.76
CA SER A 6 3.48 5.18 7.44
C SER A 6 3.63 3.67 7.54
N LEU A 7 4.83 3.21 7.92
CA LEU A 7 5.10 1.78 8.12
C LEU A 7 4.25 1.15 9.24
N ASP A 8 3.85 1.97 10.21
CA ASP A 8 2.98 1.55 11.32
C ASP A 8 1.52 1.41 10.88
N THR A 9 1.14 1.99 9.74
CA THR A 9 -0.22 1.94 9.22
C THR A 9 -0.60 0.48 8.95
N PRO A 10 -1.74 0.01 9.49
CA PRO A 10 -2.21 -1.34 9.24
C PRO A 10 -2.64 -1.49 7.79
N VAL A 11 -2.36 -2.66 7.21
CA VAL A 11 -2.68 -2.97 5.81
C VAL A 11 -4.20 -2.89 5.57
N GLU A 12 -5.02 -3.26 6.55
CA GLU A 12 -6.48 -3.11 6.49
C GLU A 12 -6.90 -1.66 6.24
N GLU A 13 -6.43 -0.74 7.09
CA GLU A 13 -6.72 0.70 6.93
C GLU A 13 -6.16 1.24 5.61
N LEU A 14 -4.99 0.76 5.18
CA LEU A 14 -4.41 1.12 3.88
C LEU A 14 -5.32 0.69 2.72
N VAL A 15 -5.84 -0.53 2.74
CA VAL A 15 -6.73 -1.07 1.71
C VAL A 15 -8.04 -0.31 1.66
N GLU A 16 -8.62 0.02 2.82
CA GLU A 16 -9.88 0.75 2.92
C GLU A 16 -9.74 2.22 2.50
N ARG A 17 -8.68 2.90 2.95
CA ARG A 17 -8.47 4.33 2.69
C ARG A 17 -7.81 4.60 1.34
N PHE A 18 -6.93 3.70 0.89
CA PHE A 18 -6.08 3.88 -0.28
C PHE A 18 -6.02 2.58 -1.12
N PRO A 19 -7.11 2.19 -1.81
CA PRO A 19 -7.12 0.99 -2.65
C PRO A 19 -6.07 1.05 -3.79
N GLU A 20 -5.68 2.24 -4.21
CA GLU A 20 -4.60 2.46 -5.18
C GLU A 20 -3.20 2.07 -4.64
N ALA A 21 -2.97 2.24 -3.33
CA ALA A 21 -1.76 1.79 -2.64
C ALA A 21 -1.61 0.27 -2.76
N VAL A 22 -2.72 -0.45 -2.63
CA VAL A 22 -2.77 -1.91 -2.81
C VAL A 22 -2.37 -2.29 -4.23
N GLY A 23 -2.82 -1.53 -5.24
CA GLY A 23 -2.40 -1.71 -6.63
C GLY A 23 -0.90 -1.51 -6.83
N PHE A 24 -0.31 -0.50 -6.18
CA PHE A 24 1.13 -0.26 -6.20
C PHE A 24 1.92 -1.41 -5.53
N LEU A 25 1.49 -1.85 -4.36
CA LEU A 25 2.10 -2.97 -3.64
C LEU A 25 1.99 -4.27 -4.44
N SER A 26 0.83 -4.54 -5.04
CA SER A 26 0.61 -5.72 -5.88
C SER A 26 1.55 -5.75 -7.10
N ARG A 27 1.92 -4.61 -7.69
CA ARG A 27 2.92 -4.54 -8.77
C ARG A 27 4.34 -4.84 -8.28
N ASN A 28 4.64 -4.48 -7.04
CA ASN A 28 5.89 -4.80 -6.34
C ASN A 28 5.91 -6.23 -5.78
N ARG A 29 4.97 -7.09 -6.19
CA ARG A 29 4.75 -8.47 -5.70
C ARG A 29 4.33 -8.59 -4.23
N VAL A 30 4.11 -7.48 -3.55
CA VAL A 30 3.66 -7.45 -2.15
C VAL A 30 2.16 -7.76 -2.10
N ARG A 31 1.80 -8.90 -1.51
CA ARG A 31 0.39 -9.32 -1.36
C ARG A 31 -0.18 -8.86 -0.03
N CYS A 32 -1.02 -7.82 -0.08
CA CYS A 32 -1.77 -7.29 1.06
C CYS A 32 -2.97 -8.16 1.48
N ILE A 33 -3.45 -9.01 0.56
CA ILE A 33 -4.62 -9.88 0.76
C ILE A 33 -4.15 -11.33 0.70
N ARG A 34 -4.45 -12.10 1.75
CA ARG A 34 -4.17 -13.55 1.82
C ARG A 34 -5.48 -14.27 2.12
N CYS A 35 -5.76 -15.34 1.38
CA CYS A 35 -6.97 -16.16 1.54
C CYS A 35 -8.32 -15.39 1.48
N GLY A 36 -8.35 -14.18 0.92
CA GLY A 36 -9.56 -13.36 0.80
C GLY A 36 -9.73 -12.30 1.89
N GLU A 37 -8.81 -12.23 2.85
CA GLU A 37 -8.83 -11.26 3.95
C GLU A 37 -7.58 -10.36 3.92
N PRO A 38 -7.72 -9.08 4.31
CA PRO A 38 -6.57 -8.19 4.49
C PRO A 38 -5.71 -8.70 5.65
N LEU A 39 -4.39 -8.52 5.52
CA LEU A 39 -3.46 -8.92 6.57
C LEU A 39 -3.59 -7.99 7.79
N TRP A 40 -3.76 -8.55 8.98
CA TRP A 40 -3.69 -7.82 10.26
C TRP A 40 -2.24 -7.62 10.70
N CYS A 41 -1.47 -6.97 9.83
CA CYS A 41 -0.09 -6.59 10.08
C CYS A 41 0.11 -5.12 9.71
N SER A 42 1.16 -4.52 10.25
CA SER A 42 1.61 -3.20 9.82
C SER A 42 2.29 -3.30 8.45
N LEU A 43 2.16 -2.24 7.65
CA LEU A 43 2.77 -2.18 6.32
C LEU A 43 4.27 -2.47 6.37
N GLY A 44 4.98 -1.99 7.39
CA GLY A 44 6.41 -2.25 7.53
C GLY A 44 6.78 -3.70 7.80
N GLU A 45 5.96 -4.45 8.52
CA GLU A 45 6.17 -5.89 8.71
C GLU A 45 5.96 -6.64 7.40
N LEU A 46 4.86 -6.34 6.70
CA LEU A 46 4.55 -6.94 5.39
C LEU A 46 5.71 -6.76 4.41
N LEU A 47 6.24 -5.55 4.30
CA LEU A 47 7.34 -5.24 3.40
C LEU A 47 8.63 -5.97 3.78
N LYS A 48 8.91 -6.09 5.08
CA LYS A 48 10.07 -6.86 5.55
C LYS A 48 9.93 -8.35 5.27
N GLU A 49 8.75 -8.93 5.48
CA GLU A 49 8.47 -10.34 5.19
C GLU A 49 8.63 -10.66 3.71
N GLU A 50 8.21 -9.75 2.83
CA GLU A 50 8.38 -9.88 1.37
C GLU A 50 9.84 -9.65 0.92
N GLY A 51 10.74 -9.26 1.82
CA GLY A 51 12.17 -9.05 1.54
C GLY A 51 12.50 -7.69 0.95
N ILE A 52 11.67 -6.67 1.20
CA ILE A 52 11.96 -5.29 0.79
C ILE A 52 13.05 -4.72 1.69
N GLU A 53 14.21 -4.42 1.10
CA GLU A 53 15.36 -3.85 1.81
C GLU A 53 15.02 -2.48 2.43
N ASN A 54 14.31 -1.63 1.67
CA ASN A 54 14.00 -0.25 2.06
C ASN A 54 12.49 0.00 2.11
N PRO A 55 11.80 -0.44 3.19
CA PRO A 55 10.36 -0.28 3.28
C PRO A 55 9.94 1.19 3.40
N GLN A 56 10.75 2.06 4.04
CA GLN A 56 10.48 3.50 4.09
C GLN A 56 10.42 4.14 2.70
N TYR A 57 11.42 3.86 1.86
CA TYR A 57 11.49 4.40 0.51
C TYR A 57 10.28 3.98 -0.32
N LEU A 58 9.87 2.71 -0.21
CA LEU A 58 8.69 2.20 -0.91
C LEU A 58 7.41 2.93 -0.48
N VAL A 59 7.24 3.20 0.83
CA VAL A 59 6.09 3.94 1.36
C VAL A 59 6.10 5.40 0.88
N GLU A 60 7.27 6.04 0.82
CA GLU A 60 7.39 7.39 0.26
C GLU A 60 7.05 7.44 -1.22
N GLU A 61 7.54 6.49 -2.02
CA GLU A 61 7.19 6.37 -3.44
C GLU A 61 5.69 6.12 -3.62
N MET A 62 5.10 5.27 -2.79
CA MET A 62 3.67 4.98 -2.79
C MET A 62 2.84 6.22 -2.45
N ASN A 63 3.21 6.98 -1.42
CA ASN A 63 2.56 8.24 -1.05
C ASN A 63 2.62 9.24 -2.22
N ASN A 64 3.78 9.38 -2.88
CA ASN A 64 3.91 10.21 -4.07
C ASN A 64 3.04 9.73 -5.24
N HIS A 65 2.85 8.42 -5.38
CA HIS A 65 1.99 7.85 -6.40
C HIS A 65 0.52 8.19 -6.14
N ILE A 66 0.08 8.06 -4.88
CA ILE A 66 -1.29 8.37 -4.44
C ILE A 66 -1.63 9.84 -4.72
N GLU A 67 -0.74 10.76 -4.34
CA GLU A 67 -0.94 12.19 -4.58
C GLU A 67 -1.04 12.55 -6.08
N LYS A 68 -0.36 11.79 -6.96
CA LYS A 68 -0.41 11.99 -8.41
C LYS A 68 -1.61 11.31 -9.09
N LYS A 69 -2.11 10.20 -8.54
CA LYS A 69 -3.17 9.38 -9.14
C LYS A 69 -4.59 9.88 -8.89
N GLY A 70 -4.78 10.75 -7.90
CA GLY A 70 -6.08 11.41 -7.63
C GLY A 70 -6.69 12.20 -8.81
N SER A 71 -6.04 12.28 -9.98
CA SER A 71 -6.59 12.89 -11.19
C SER A 71 -7.05 11.93 -12.29
N SER A 72 -6.69 10.64 -12.32
CA SER A 72 -7.07 9.76 -13.45
C SER A 72 -6.84 8.29 -13.11
N ASP A 73 -7.90 7.55 -12.80
CA ASP A 73 -8.15 6.19 -13.32
C ASP A 73 -9.50 5.70 -12.77
N GLU A 74 -10.56 6.17 -13.43
CA GLU A 74 -11.75 5.36 -13.63
C GLU A 74 -11.41 4.24 -14.63
N LYS A 75 -11.35 3.00 -14.16
CA LYS A 75 -11.40 1.81 -15.02
C LYS A 75 -11.85 0.60 -14.19
N SER A 76 -13.14 0.31 -14.15
CA SER A 76 -13.83 -0.62 -15.06
C SER A 76 -13.17 -2.00 -15.13
N LYS A 77 -13.77 -3.02 -14.53
CA LYS A 77 -14.81 -3.85 -15.19
C LYS A 77 -15.49 -4.79 -14.19
#